data_AF-F4PPT0-F1
#
_entry.id   AF-F4PPT0-F1
#
_cell.length_a   1.000
_cell.length_b   1.000
_cell.length_c   1.000
_cell.angle_alpha   90.00
_cell.angle_beta   90.00
_cell.angle_gamma   90.00
#
_symmetry.space_group_name_H-M   'P 1'
#
loop_
_entity.id
_entity.type
_entity.pdbx_description
1 polymer ?
#
loop_
_entity_poly.entity_id
_entity_poly.type
_entity_poly.pdbx_seq_one_letter_code
_entity_poly.pdbx_strand_id
1 'polypeptide(L)'
;MSIPSSKVHKTDKYSWSQTLTEATITITSDVVVRGRDLFVKMDKQYLTVKNKISNEIYIDGTLHKSIKIDDSTWSVVDGKTITIELFKIKSEWWSCIVQGEQEIDVTQITPENSSLNDLDGETRTMVEKMMFNQRQKAAGLPTTDDEEKERHLQEFKDLNPNLDFSGATFNK
;
A
#
# COMPACT_ATOMS: atom_id res chain seq x y z
N MET A 1 -13.44 16.86 16.64
CA MET A 1 -13.31 16.08 15.40
C MET A 1 -11.91 15.48 15.46
N SER A 2 -11.78 14.29 16.02
CA SER A 2 -10.47 13.67 16.24
C SER A 2 -10.11 12.86 15.01
N ILE A 3 -9.15 13.35 14.24
CA ILE A 3 -8.45 12.52 13.26
C ILE A 3 -7.59 11.57 14.10
N PRO A 4 -7.80 10.25 14.03
CA PRO A 4 -6.94 9.35 14.77
C PRO A 4 -5.57 9.38 14.08
N SER A 5 -4.53 9.49 14.90
CA SER A 5 -3.17 9.82 14.47
C SER A 5 -2.51 8.62 13.78
N SER A 6 -2.86 8.34 12.53
CA SER A 6 -2.04 7.50 11.66
C SER A 6 -0.65 8.14 11.55
N LYS A 7 0.39 7.35 11.87
CA LYS A 7 1.79 7.81 11.88
C LYS A 7 2.14 8.32 10.48
N VAL A 8 2.63 9.56 10.38
CA VAL A 8 3.09 10.13 9.11
C VAL A 8 4.50 9.60 8.81
N HIS A 9 4.65 9.06 7.62
CA HIS A 9 5.90 8.58 7.05
C HIS A 9 6.42 9.60 6.02
N LYS A 10 7.74 9.77 5.94
CA LYS A 10 8.36 10.75 5.04
C LYS A 10 9.31 10.06 4.08
N THR A 11 9.24 10.47 2.82
CA THR A 11 10.23 10.20 1.78
C THR A 11 10.95 11.51 1.43
N ASP A 12 11.90 11.45 0.50
CA ASP A 12 12.57 12.65 0.00
C ASP A 12 11.64 13.59 -0.79
N LYS A 13 10.52 13.06 -1.33
CA LYS A 13 9.64 13.79 -2.25
C LYS A 13 8.26 14.10 -1.70
N TYR A 14 7.79 13.29 -0.74
CA TYR A 14 6.45 13.41 -0.20
C TYR A 14 6.36 12.81 1.19
N SER A 15 5.25 13.07 1.86
CA SER A 15 4.88 12.37 3.08
C SER A 15 3.60 11.59 2.86
N TRP A 16 3.40 10.54 3.62
CA TRP A 16 2.19 9.73 3.50
C TRP A 16 1.78 9.14 4.84
N SER A 17 0.50 8.90 4.98
CA SER A 17 -0.09 8.13 6.06
C SER A 17 -1.07 7.14 5.46
N GLN A 18 -1.60 6.26 6.29
CA GLN A 18 -2.57 5.28 5.84
C GLN A 18 -3.47 4.88 7.00
N THR A 19 -4.65 4.41 6.63
CA THR A 19 -5.49 3.54 7.45
C THR A 19 -5.44 2.13 6.85
N LEU A 20 -6.27 1.22 7.36
CA LEU A 20 -6.38 -0.11 6.78
C LEU A 20 -6.96 -0.05 5.35
N THR A 21 -7.86 0.89 5.07
CA THR A 21 -8.59 1.00 3.79
C THR A 21 -7.98 2.01 2.83
N GLU A 22 -7.24 2.99 3.33
CA GLU A 22 -6.80 4.14 2.54
C GLU A 22 -5.32 4.44 2.74
N ALA A 23 -4.71 5.09 1.74
CA ALA A 23 -3.41 5.71 1.85
C ALA A 23 -3.50 7.17 1.38
N THR A 24 -3.00 8.09 2.19
CA THR A 24 -3.00 9.53 1.89
C THR A 24 -1.58 9.99 1.65
N ILE A 25 -1.34 10.57 0.48
CA ILE A 25 -0.04 11.12 0.08
C ILE A 25 -0.16 12.64 0.08
N THR A 26 0.83 13.31 0.65
CA THR A 26 0.94 14.77 0.72
C THR A 26 2.27 15.21 0.13
N ILE A 27 2.21 15.98 -0.96
CA ILE A 27 3.36 16.60 -1.63
C ILE A 27 3.28 18.11 -1.40
N THR A 28 4.37 18.70 -0.92
CA THR A 28 4.49 20.16 -0.78
C THR A 28 5.32 20.73 -1.92
N SER A 29 4.73 21.63 -2.69
CA SER A 29 5.44 22.36 -3.74
C SER A 29 6.04 23.66 -3.21
N ASP A 30 7.26 23.98 -3.65
CA ASP A 30 7.94 25.24 -3.33
C ASP A 30 7.28 26.46 -4.00
N VAL A 31 6.57 26.23 -5.10
CA VAL A 31 5.86 27.24 -5.87
C VAL A 31 4.35 27.08 -5.75
N VAL A 32 3.61 28.14 -6.08
CA VAL A 32 2.15 28.05 -6.19
C VAL A 32 1.77 27.14 -7.35
N VAL A 33 0.95 26.13 -7.08
CA VAL A 33 0.46 25.13 -8.02
C VAL A 33 -1.06 25.22 -8.10
N ARG A 34 -1.60 25.16 -9.32
CA ARG A 34 -3.04 24.99 -9.57
C ARG A 34 -3.28 23.62 -10.19
N GLY A 35 -4.48 23.07 -10.02
CA GLY A 35 -4.83 21.77 -10.60
C GLY A 35 -4.61 21.70 -12.12
N ARG A 36 -4.82 22.80 -12.85
CA ARG A 36 -4.55 22.87 -14.30
C ARG A 36 -3.07 22.74 -14.67
N ASP A 37 -2.16 23.04 -13.75
CA ASP A 37 -0.71 22.98 -13.96
C ASP A 37 -0.19 21.56 -13.70
N LEU A 38 -1.00 20.70 -13.07
CA LEU A 38 -0.66 19.33 -12.77
C LEU A 38 -1.10 18.36 -13.87
N PHE A 39 -0.37 17.26 -13.96
CA PHE A 39 -0.79 16.03 -14.59
C PHE A 39 -0.83 14.96 -13.51
N VAL A 40 -2.04 14.52 -13.16
CA VAL A 40 -2.29 13.46 -12.19
C VAL A 40 -3.02 12.34 -12.92
N LYS A 41 -2.42 11.15 -12.95
CA LYS A 41 -3.03 9.95 -13.53
C LYS A 41 -2.95 8.83 -12.51
N MET A 42 -4.09 8.25 -12.19
CA MET A 42 -4.22 7.08 -11.34
C MET A 42 -4.68 5.92 -12.20
N ASP A 43 -3.88 4.87 -12.27
CA ASP A 43 -4.28 3.58 -12.81
C ASP A 43 -4.37 2.57 -11.65
N LYS A 44 -4.91 1.38 -11.93
CA LYS A 44 -5.20 0.36 -10.91
C LYS A 44 -4.02 0.07 -9.99
N GLN A 45 -2.79 0.16 -10.49
CA GLN A 45 -1.58 -0.05 -9.69
C GLN A 45 -0.42 0.85 -10.17
N TYR A 46 -0.73 2.04 -10.67
CA TYR A 46 0.29 2.98 -11.12
C TYR A 46 -0.16 4.41 -10.84
N LEU A 47 0.77 5.26 -10.41
CA LEU A 47 0.50 6.64 -10.09
C LEU A 47 1.53 7.54 -10.78
N THR A 48 1.03 8.51 -11.54
CA THR A 48 1.85 9.60 -12.09
C THR A 48 1.34 10.93 -11.56
N VAL A 49 2.23 11.71 -10.96
CA VAL A 49 1.99 13.06 -10.42
C VAL A 49 3.15 13.94 -10.83
N LYS A 50 2.91 14.88 -11.74
CA LYS A 50 3.95 15.81 -12.21
C LYS A 50 3.40 17.20 -12.45
N ASN A 51 4.27 18.19 -12.31
CA ASN A 51 3.99 19.58 -12.67
C ASN A 51 4.37 19.80 -14.14
N LYS A 52 3.39 20.17 -14.97
CA LYS A 52 3.58 20.37 -16.41
C LYS A 52 4.36 21.64 -16.76
N ILE A 53 4.43 22.60 -15.83
CA ILE A 53 5.07 23.89 -16.04
C ILE A 53 6.55 23.81 -15.67
N SER A 54 6.87 23.25 -14.49
CA SER A 54 8.25 23.07 -14.04
C SER A 54 8.92 21.80 -14.59
N ASN A 55 8.14 20.89 -15.18
CA ASN A 55 8.55 19.52 -15.52
C ASN A 55 9.04 18.68 -14.33
N GLU A 56 8.69 19.08 -13.11
CA GLU A 56 9.01 18.34 -11.90
C GLU A 56 8.14 17.10 -11.77
N ILE A 57 8.78 15.95 -11.47
CA ILE A 57 8.11 14.66 -11.29
C ILE A 57 8.10 14.34 -9.80
N TYR A 58 6.92 14.46 -9.19
CA TYR A 58 6.71 14.11 -7.79
C TYR A 58 6.65 12.59 -7.62
N ILE A 59 5.81 11.93 -8.41
CA ILE A 59 5.63 10.47 -8.39
C ILE A 59 5.46 9.98 -9.83
N ASP A 60 6.15 8.91 -10.19
CA ASP A 60 5.93 8.18 -11.43
C ASP A 60 6.35 6.74 -11.22
N GLY A 61 5.41 5.87 -10.85
CA GLY A 61 5.76 4.51 -10.46
C GLY A 61 4.60 3.59 -10.14
N THR A 62 4.94 2.31 -10.06
CA THR A 62 4.02 1.21 -9.73
C THR A 62 3.69 1.26 -8.25
N LEU A 63 2.40 1.28 -7.92
CA LEU A 63 1.93 1.25 -6.53
C LEU A 63 2.22 -0.11 -5.88
N HIS A 64 2.44 -0.10 -4.56
CA HIS A 64 2.68 -1.31 -3.78
C HIS A 64 1.58 -2.36 -4.01
N LYS A 65 0.31 -1.95 -3.97
CA LYS A 65 -0.86 -2.77 -4.29
C LYS A 65 -1.88 -2.00 -5.12
N SER A 66 -2.91 -2.71 -5.58
CA SER A 66 -3.96 -2.11 -6.40
C SER A 66 -4.92 -1.23 -5.61
N ILE A 67 -5.44 -0.21 -6.28
CA ILE A 67 -6.41 0.77 -5.77
C ILE A 67 -7.76 0.68 -6.50
N LYS A 68 -8.81 1.18 -5.85
CA LYS A 68 -10.11 1.48 -6.46
C LYS A 68 -10.02 2.88 -7.07
N ILE A 69 -9.82 2.95 -8.39
CA ILE A 69 -9.58 4.22 -9.09
C ILE A 69 -10.76 5.17 -8.90
N ASP A 70 -11.99 4.66 -9.03
CA ASP A 70 -13.21 5.48 -8.97
C ASP A 70 -13.47 6.10 -7.59
N ASP A 71 -12.94 5.48 -6.52
CA ASP A 71 -13.05 5.97 -5.15
C ASP A 71 -11.86 6.86 -4.76
N SER A 72 -10.75 6.77 -5.50
CA SER A 72 -9.52 7.51 -5.21
C SER A 72 -9.59 8.93 -5.75
N THR A 73 -9.08 9.90 -4.99
CA THR A 73 -9.18 11.32 -5.35
C THR A 73 -7.86 12.05 -5.20
N TRP A 74 -7.77 13.22 -5.81
CA TRP A 74 -6.68 14.16 -5.55
C TRP A 74 -7.19 15.58 -5.50
N SER A 75 -6.50 16.42 -4.75
CA SER A 75 -6.83 17.84 -4.61
C SER A 75 -5.59 18.70 -4.43
N VAL A 76 -5.75 20.00 -4.61
CA VAL A 76 -4.73 21.00 -4.29
C VAL A 76 -5.28 21.88 -3.17
N VAL A 77 -4.57 21.92 -2.05
CA VAL A 77 -4.89 22.68 -0.85
C VAL A 77 -3.95 23.88 -0.76
N ASP A 78 -4.52 25.05 -0.49
CA ASP A 78 -3.82 26.34 -0.31
C ASP A 78 -2.86 26.73 -1.45
N GLY A 79 -3.06 26.14 -2.64
CA GLY A 79 -2.24 26.38 -3.82
C GLY A 79 -0.80 25.89 -3.70
N LYS A 80 -0.45 25.04 -2.72
CA LYS A 80 0.91 24.52 -2.53
C LYS A 80 0.97 23.04 -2.17
N THR A 81 -0.08 22.53 -1.56
CA THR A 81 -0.12 21.15 -1.08
C THR A 81 -0.96 20.31 -2.03
N ILE A 82 -0.37 19.26 -2.59
CA ILE A 82 -1.08 18.28 -3.41
C ILE A 82 -1.37 17.09 -2.52
N THR A 83 -2.65 16.78 -2.36
CA THR A 83 -3.11 15.64 -1.57
C THR A 83 -3.67 14.58 -2.52
N ILE A 84 -3.25 13.33 -2.35
CA ILE A 84 -3.76 12.18 -3.10
C ILE A 84 -4.30 11.17 -2.08
N GLU A 85 -5.55 10.78 -2.24
CA GLU A 85 -6.24 9.78 -1.41
C GLU A 85 -6.46 8.53 -2.26
N LEU A 86 -5.80 7.45 -1.88
CA LEU A 86 -5.86 6.16 -2.55
C LEU A 86 -6.72 5.20 -1.75
N PHE A 87 -7.81 4.72 -2.35
CA PHE A 87 -8.63 3.66 -1.77
C PHE A 87 -8.08 2.29 -2.15
N LYS A 88 -7.74 1.47 -1.17
CA LYS A 88 -7.14 0.15 -1.40
C LYS A 88 -8.22 -0.84 -1.86
N ILE A 89 -7.87 -1.75 -2.78
CA ILE A 89 -8.78 -2.85 -3.15
C ILE A 89 -8.95 -3.83 -1.97
N LYS A 90 -7.84 -4.13 -1.29
CA LYS A 90 -7.80 -4.97 -0.09
C LYS A 90 -7.42 -4.13 1.11
N SER A 91 -8.10 -4.34 2.23
CA SER A 91 -7.90 -3.58 3.47
C SER A 91 -6.59 -4.01 4.18
N GLU A 92 -5.42 -3.64 3.65
CA GLU A 92 -4.12 -4.05 4.18
C GLU A 92 -3.19 -2.86 4.45
N TRP A 93 -2.29 -2.99 5.44
CA TRP A 93 -1.19 -2.05 5.64
C TRP A 93 -0.13 -2.19 4.54
N TRP A 94 0.22 -1.08 3.89
CA TRP A 94 1.25 -1.05 2.86
C TRP A 94 2.60 -0.73 3.50
N SER A 95 3.67 -1.39 3.07
CA SER A 95 5.03 -1.05 3.54
C SER A 95 5.63 0.14 2.80
N CYS A 96 5.11 0.50 1.62
CA CYS A 96 5.47 1.68 0.86
C CYS A 96 4.30 2.11 -0.03
N ILE A 97 4.36 3.30 -0.63
CA ILE A 97 3.37 3.72 -1.65
C ILE A 97 3.79 3.21 -3.03
N VAL A 98 5.04 3.46 -3.42
CA VAL A 98 5.61 3.07 -4.71
C VAL A 98 6.61 1.93 -4.51
N GLN A 99 6.55 0.91 -5.37
CA GLN A 99 7.47 -0.22 -5.34
C GLN A 99 8.92 0.24 -5.54
N GLY A 100 9.85 -0.33 -4.76
CA GLY A 100 11.28 0.00 -4.81
C GLY A 100 11.69 1.20 -3.95
N GLU A 101 10.73 1.90 -3.32
CA GLU A 101 11.04 2.90 -2.30
C GLU A 101 11.30 2.27 -0.93
N GLN A 102 11.79 3.07 0.02
CA GLN A 102 12.06 2.62 1.38
C GLN A 102 10.78 2.12 2.05
N GLU A 103 10.84 0.87 2.53
CA GLU A 103 9.72 0.24 3.22
C GLU A 103 9.71 0.56 4.72
N ILE A 104 8.51 0.67 5.28
CA ILE A 104 8.25 0.78 6.71
C ILE A 104 7.94 -0.60 7.29
N ASP A 105 8.31 -0.82 8.54
CA ASP A 105 7.88 -2.00 9.27
C ASP A 105 6.40 -1.86 9.69
N VAL A 106 5.51 -2.38 8.85
CA VAL A 106 4.05 -2.37 9.07
C VAL A 106 3.63 -3.18 10.29
N THR A 107 4.50 -4.04 10.82
CA THR A 107 4.18 -4.87 11.99
C THR A 107 4.11 -4.05 13.28
N GLN A 108 4.68 -2.84 13.28
CA GLN A 108 4.65 -1.90 14.40
C GLN A 108 3.45 -0.93 14.34
N ILE A 109 2.57 -1.07 13.32
CA ILE A 109 1.40 -0.21 13.19
C ILE A 109 0.29 -0.75 14.10
N THR A 110 -0.04 0.02 15.13
CA THR A 110 -1.18 -0.26 16.00
C THR A 110 -2.47 0.20 15.30
N PRO A 111 -3.47 -0.68 15.11
CA PRO A 111 -4.78 -0.26 14.60
C PRO A 111 -5.40 0.81 15.51
N GLU A 112 -6.10 1.77 14.93
CA GLU A 112 -6.73 2.88 15.67
C GLU A 112 -7.80 2.39 16.66
N ASN A 113 -8.44 1.25 16.37
CA ASN A 113 -9.29 0.54 17.32
C ASN A 113 -8.49 -0.56 18.02
N SER A 114 -7.94 -0.24 19.18
CA SER A 114 -7.23 -1.17 20.07
C SER A 114 -8.14 -2.26 20.70
N SER A 115 -9.44 -2.29 20.36
CA SER A 115 -10.40 -3.31 20.78
C SER A 115 -10.95 -4.03 19.54
N LEU A 116 -10.56 -5.30 19.36
CA LEU A 116 -11.04 -6.18 18.27
C LEU A 116 -12.58 -6.32 18.22
N ASN A 117 -13.28 -5.92 19.29
CA ASN A 117 -14.74 -6.00 19.40
C ASN A 117 -15.46 -4.86 18.67
N ASP A 118 -14.77 -3.76 18.37
CA ASP A 118 -15.37 -2.58 17.73
C ASP A 118 -15.15 -2.58 16.19
N LEU A 119 -14.52 -3.64 15.66
CA LEU A 119 -14.31 -3.86 14.24
C LEU A 119 -15.45 -4.71 13.67
N ASP A 120 -15.89 -4.39 12.45
CA ASP A 120 -16.76 -5.26 11.68
C ASP A 120 -16.06 -6.60 11.38
N GLY A 121 -16.83 -7.68 11.21
CA GLY A 121 -16.31 -9.05 11.20
C GLY A 121 -15.26 -9.33 10.12
N GLU A 122 -15.35 -8.65 8.98
CA GLU A 122 -14.37 -8.76 7.89
C GLU A 122 -13.05 -8.09 8.28
N THR A 123 -13.10 -6.87 8.81
CA THR A 123 -11.94 -6.12 9.32
C THR A 123 -11.26 -6.84 10.48
N ARG A 124 -12.03 -7.42 11.41
CA ARG A 124 -11.49 -8.22 12.53
C ARG A 124 -10.68 -9.42 12.04
N THR A 125 -11.25 -10.19 11.11
CA THR A 125 -10.60 -11.37 10.53
C THR A 125 -9.26 -10.98 9.89
N MET A 126 -9.21 -9.82 9.23
CA MET A 126 -8.00 -9.34 8.58
C MET A 126 -6.92 -8.90 9.58
N VAL A 127 -7.30 -8.19 10.64
CA VAL A 127 -6.38 -7.80 11.72
C VAL A 127 -5.85 -9.05 12.46
N GLU A 128 -6.71 -10.03 12.72
CA GLU A 128 -6.31 -11.32 13.32
C GLU A 128 -5.33 -12.09 12.42
N LYS A 129 -5.59 -12.18 11.11
CA LYS A 129 -4.67 -12.80 10.13
C LYS A 129 -3.32 -12.09 10.12
N MET A 130 -3.30 -10.76 10.21
CA MET A 130 -2.05 -9.98 10.29
C MET A 130 -1.29 -10.20 11.59
N MET A 131 -1.97 -10.17 12.75
CA MET A 131 -1.33 -10.46 14.03
C MET A 131 -0.76 -11.89 14.07
N PHE A 132 -1.46 -12.84 13.46
CA PHE A 132 -0.98 -14.22 13.29
C PHE A 132 0.28 -14.27 12.42
N ASN A 133 0.26 -13.62 11.25
CA ASN A 133 1.41 -13.56 10.34
C ASN A 133 2.62 -12.88 10.96
N GLN A 134 2.42 -11.83 11.76
CA GLN A 134 3.50 -11.18 12.49
C GLN A 134 4.17 -12.14 13.49
N ARG A 135 3.37 -12.93 14.23
CA ARG A 135 3.89 -13.94 15.17
C ARG A 135 4.63 -15.06 14.43
N GLN A 136 4.07 -15.57 13.33
CA GLN A 136 4.72 -16.59 12.50
C GLN A 136 6.07 -16.09 11.97
N LYS A 137 6.10 -14.90 11.36
CA LYS A 137 7.32 -14.31 10.81
C LYS A 137 8.41 -14.08 11.87
N ALA A 138 8.04 -13.58 13.05
CA ALA A 138 8.97 -13.42 14.17
C ALA A 138 9.50 -14.77 14.70
N ALA A 139 8.71 -15.83 14.60
CA ALA A 139 9.10 -17.19 14.96
C ALA A 139 9.83 -17.96 13.83
N GLY A 140 10.03 -17.35 12.65
CA GLY A 140 10.60 -18.02 11.48
C GLY A 140 9.69 -19.09 10.86
N LEU A 141 8.38 -19.02 11.15
CA LEU A 141 7.35 -19.92 10.66
C LEU A 141 6.65 -19.32 9.41
N PRO A 142 6.09 -20.17 8.52
CA PRO A 142 5.44 -19.70 7.30
C PRO A 142 4.21 -18.83 7.61
N THR A 143 4.03 -17.74 6.88
CA THR A 143 2.83 -16.89 7.01
C THR A 143 1.66 -17.51 6.24
N THR A 144 0.43 -17.07 6.48
CA THR A 144 -0.74 -17.58 5.73
C THR A 144 -0.61 -17.36 4.23
N ASP A 145 0.09 -16.29 3.80
CA ASP A 145 0.35 -16.03 2.38
C ASP A 145 1.40 -16.99 1.81
N ASP A 146 2.37 -17.44 2.62
CA ASP A 146 3.35 -18.46 2.23
C ASP A 146 2.67 -19.82 2.11
N GLU A 147 1.79 -20.16 3.05
CA GLU A 147 0.99 -21.39 3.03
C GLU A 147 0.04 -21.42 1.81
N GLU A 148 -0.62 -20.30 1.49
CA GLU A 148 -1.48 -20.20 0.30
C GLU A 148 -0.67 -20.37 -1.00
N LYS A 149 0.53 -19.75 -1.08
CA LYS A 149 1.44 -19.93 -2.22
C LYS A 149 1.89 -21.38 -2.35
N GLU A 150 2.27 -22.01 -1.24
CA GLU A 150 2.74 -23.39 -1.22
C GLU A 150 1.62 -24.36 -1.62
N ARG A 151 0.39 -24.12 -1.15
CA ARG A 151 -0.80 -24.90 -1.56
C ARG A 151 -1.06 -24.78 -3.06
N HIS A 152 -1.06 -23.57 -3.62
CA HIS A 152 -1.28 -23.40 -5.06
C HIS A 152 -0.14 -24.01 -5.90
N LEU A 153 1.10 -23.94 -5.41
CA LEU A 153 2.23 -24.61 -6.04
C LEU A 153 2.05 -26.12 -6.02
N GLN A 154 1.56 -26.68 -4.91
CA GLN A 154 1.30 -28.11 -4.77
C GLN A 154 0.19 -28.58 -5.72
N GLU A 155 -0.94 -27.87 -5.76
CA GLU A 155 -2.02 -28.15 -6.73
C GLU A 155 -1.52 -28.09 -8.18
N PHE A 156 -0.67 -27.11 -8.50
CA PHE A 156 -0.10 -26.98 -9.84
C PHE A 156 0.83 -28.16 -10.20
N LYS A 157 1.62 -28.66 -9.25
CA LYS A 157 2.45 -29.87 -9.42
C LYS A 157 1.59 -31.11 -9.64
N ASP A 158 0.52 -31.27 -8.87
CA ASP A 158 -0.38 -32.42 -8.94
C ASP A 158 -1.14 -32.47 -10.28
N LEU A 159 -1.51 -31.31 -10.83
CA LEU A 159 -2.16 -31.18 -12.14
C LEU A 159 -1.18 -31.32 -13.32
N ASN A 160 0.11 -31.09 -13.12
CA ASN A 160 1.14 -31.16 -14.16
C ASN A 160 2.29 -32.11 -13.76
N PRO A 161 2.02 -33.41 -13.55
CA PRO A 161 2.99 -34.37 -13.01
C PRO A 161 4.18 -34.64 -13.95
N ASN A 162 4.10 -34.24 -15.22
CA ASN A 162 5.18 -34.36 -16.21
C ASN A 162 6.06 -33.09 -16.30
N LEU A 163 5.74 -32.03 -15.56
CA LEU A 163 6.54 -30.80 -15.54
C LEU A 163 7.71 -30.99 -14.55
N ASP A 164 8.94 -30.85 -15.03
CA ASP A 164 10.14 -30.97 -14.19
C ASP A 164 10.46 -29.64 -13.49
N PHE A 165 10.37 -29.63 -12.16
CA PHE A 165 10.65 -28.46 -11.31
C PHE A 165 12.08 -28.42 -10.77
N SER A 166 12.95 -29.36 -11.18
CA SER A 166 14.33 -29.48 -10.68
C SER A 166 15.23 -28.27 -10.99
N GLY A 167 14.84 -27.42 -11.95
CA GLY A 167 15.54 -26.19 -12.33
C GLY A 167 14.92 -24.87 -11.83
N ALA A 168 13.81 -24.92 -11.08
CA ALA A 168 13.11 -23.71 -10.63
C ALA A 168 13.75 -23.14 -9.35
N THR A 169 14.49 -22.04 -9.48
CA THR A 169 14.97 -21.26 -8.34
C THR A 169 13.87 -20.33 -7.84
N PHE A 170 13.22 -20.71 -6.75
CA PHE A 170 12.33 -19.81 -6.02
C PHE A 170 13.20 -18.97 -5.09
N ASN A 171 13.54 -17.75 -5.53
CA ASN A 171 14.29 -16.82 -4.69
C ASN A 171 13.46 -16.48 -3.45
N LYS A 172 14.08 -16.72 -2.30
CA LYS A 172 13.56 -16.56 -0.95
C LYS A 172 13.51 -15.08 -0.55
#